data_AF-A0A3C1L9S0-F1
#
_entry.id   AF-A0A3C1L9S0-F1
#
_cell.length_a   1.000
_cell.length_b   1.000
_cell.length_c   1.000
_cell.angle_alpha   90.00
_cell.angle_beta   90.00
_cell.angle_gamma   90.00
#
_symmetry.space_group_name_H-M   'P 1'
#
loop_
_entity.id
_entity.type
_entity.pdbx_description
1 polymer ?
#
loop_
_entity_poly.entity_id
_entity_poly.type
_entity_poly.pdbx_seq_one_letter_code
_entity_poly.pdbx_strand_id
1 'polypeptide(L)'
;MIGGVGGLVFVTTVVVQNVIRGSIAPKNDAAVSKVVEFYADHRSTTLVLAALFVVGAVGGAAFNAGLLSRLAAAPSRAPALAGTIGFIGVFALFSSVVATDVALSGYVHLGSPNTDVVSALWMLHNSLFGILGIALGIALAGFSAAAAAGGLVAAPWKQAGGVAGLLLAVSAATTPLALDGSPVMFVGLVGFLVWLVFVATTSRALLGNR
;
A
#
# COMPACT_ATOMS: atom_id res chain seq x y z
N MET A 1 -14.14 14.34 11.45
CA MET A 1 -13.48 15.31 10.53
C MET A 1 -12.02 14.97 10.21
N ILE A 2 -11.06 15.08 11.15
CA ILE A 2 -9.61 14.87 10.86
C ILE A 2 -9.32 13.52 10.19
N GLY A 3 -9.87 12.41 10.71
CA GLY A 3 -9.65 11.09 10.10
C GLY A 3 -10.25 10.95 8.70
N GLY A 4 -11.35 11.63 8.41
CA GLY A 4 -11.94 11.64 7.07
C GLY A 4 -11.08 12.40 6.06
N VAL A 5 -10.56 13.58 6.44
CA VAL A 5 -9.62 14.34 5.59
C VAL A 5 -8.33 13.53 5.40
N GLY A 6 -7.79 12.97 6.47
CA GLY A 6 -6.58 12.15 6.43
C GLY A 6 -6.71 10.96 5.48
N GLY A 7 -7.84 10.27 5.49
CA GLY A 7 -8.06 9.13 4.60
C GLY A 7 -8.19 9.52 3.12
N LEU A 8 -8.77 10.69 2.82
CA LEU A 8 -8.76 11.23 1.46
C LEU A 8 -7.35 11.61 1.01
N VAL A 9 -6.54 12.24 1.87
CA VAL A 9 -5.13 12.54 1.56
C VAL A 9 -4.35 11.25 1.31
N PHE A 10 -4.54 10.24 2.16
CA PHE A 10 -3.89 8.94 2.00
C PHE A 10 -4.29 8.26 0.68
N VAL A 11 -5.58 8.13 0.37
CA VAL A 11 -6.01 7.44 -0.86
C VAL A 11 -5.54 8.19 -2.11
N THR A 12 -5.59 9.53 -2.11
CA THR A 12 -5.10 10.34 -3.25
C THR A 12 -3.60 10.17 -3.45
N THR A 13 -2.79 10.25 -2.40
CA THR A 13 -1.33 10.05 -2.51
C THR A 13 -0.98 8.63 -2.94
N VAL A 14 -1.70 7.61 -2.47
CA VAL A 14 -1.51 6.22 -2.91
C VAL A 14 -1.85 6.06 -4.40
N VAL A 15 -2.95 6.63 -4.87
CA VAL A 15 -3.33 6.59 -6.29
C VAL A 15 -2.25 7.26 -7.15
N VAL A 16 -1.82 8.47 -6.80
CA VAL A 16 -0.80 9.21 -7.55
C VAL A 16 0.52 8.42 -7.60
N GLN A 17 0.97 7.87 -6.46
CA GLN A 17 2.19 7.06 -6.41
C GLN A 17 2.09 5.82 -7.29
N ASN A 18 0.95 5.11 -7.29
CA ASN A 18 0.77 3.91 -8.10
C ASN A 18 0.69 4.22 -9.60
N VAL A 19 0.05 5.34 -9.98
CA VAL A 19 0.01 5.79 -11.38
C VAL A 19 1.42 6.12 -11.87
N ILE A 20 2.20 6.88 -11.10
CA ILE A 20 3.59 7.20 -11.45
C ILE A 20 4.38 5.89 -11.59
N ARG A 21 4.43 5.06 -10.55
CA ARG A 21 5.21 3.81 -10.56
C ARG A 21 4.79 2.87 -11.70
N GLY A 22 3.50 2.67 -11.91
CA GLY A 22 3.00 1.82 -12.99
C GLY A 22 3.28 2.34 -14.39
N SER A 23 3.58 3.62 -14.55
CA SER A 23 3.86 4.25 -15.86
C SER A 23 5.32 4.24 -16.27
N ILE A 24 6.26 4.30 -15.32
CA ILE A 24 7.69 4.49 -15.61
C ILE A 24 8.63 3.47 -14.95
N ALA A 25 8.20 2.76 -13.90
CA ALA A 25 9.10 1.89 -13.18
C ALA A 25 9.50 0.68 -14.03
N PRO A 26 10.74 0.17 -13.88
CA PRO A 26 11.12 -1.10 -14.47
C PRO A 26 10.17 -2.22 -14.03
N LYS A 27 10.01 -3.24 -14.87
CA LYS A 27 9.27 -4.45 -14.51
C LYS A 27 9.98 -5.21 -13.38
N ASN A 28 9.24 -6.08 -12.69
CA ASN A 28 9.78 -6.90 -11.62
C ASN A 28 11.00 -7.73 -12.06
N ASP A 29 10.93 -8.27 -13.27
CA ASP A 29 11.93 -9.11 -13.95
C ASP A 29 12.87 -8.31 -14.87
N ALA A 30 12.90 -6.99 -14.75
CA ALA A 30 13.72 -6.14 -15.61
C ALA A 30 15.21 -6.47 -15.50
N ALA A 31 15.91 -6.42 -16.63
CA ALA A 31 17.36 -6.50 -16.66
C ALA A 31 17.99 -5.41 -15.79
N VAL A 32 19.06 -5.75 -15.07
CA VAL A 32 19.73 -4.82 -14.13
C VAL A 32 20.16 -3.51 -14.78
N SER A 33 20.56 -3.53 -16.06
CA SER A 33 20.91 -2.32 -16.82
C SER A 33 19.75 -1.33 -16.92
N LYS A 34 18.50 -1.83 -17.03
CA LYS A 34 17.30 -0.99 -17.03
C LYS A 34 16.97 -0.41 -15.67
N VAL A 35 17.27 -1.14 -14.60
CA VAL A 35 17.14 -0.62 -13.23
C VAL A 35 18.16 0.50 -13.00
N VAL A 36 19.42 0.29 -13.41
CA VAL A 36 20.49 1.31 -13.33
C VAL A 36 20.11 2.55 -14.13
N GLU A 37 19.71 2.40 -15.40
CA GLU A 37 19.26 3.50 -16.28
C GLU A 37 18.10 4.28 -15.63
N PHE A 38 17.08 3.58 -15.13
CA PHE A 38 15.94 4.21 -14.48
C PHE A 38 16.37 5.08 -13.30
N TYR A 39 17.16 4.55 -12.36
CA TYR A 39 17.56 5.31 -11.17
C TYR A 39 18.60 6.39 -11.45
N ALA A 40 19.33 6.32 -12.57
CA ALA A 40 20.17 7.42 -13.05
C ALA A 40 19.32 8.59 -13.55
N ASP A 41 18.26 8.30 -14.31
CA ASP A 41 17.48 9.33 -15.01
C ASP A 41 16.30 9.91 -14.19
N HIS A 42 15.80 9.17 -13.20
CA HIS A 42 14.53 9.49 -12.51
C HIS A 42 14.68 9.96 -11.06
N ARG A 43 15.83 10.56 -10.69
CA ARG A 43 16.09 11.01 -9.31
C ARG A 43 15.02 11.95 -8.75
N SER A 44 14.55 12.90 -9.57
CA SER A 44 13.49 13.83 -9.20
C SER A 44 12.19 13.10 -8.89
N THR A 45 11.85 12.08 -9.68
CA THR A 45 10.68 11.25 -9.45
C THR A 45 10.79 10.45 -8.15
N THR A 46 11.97 9.88 -7.84
CA THR A 46 12.20 9.22 -6.56
C THR A 46 11.98 10.17 -5.38
N LEU A 47 12.45 11.43 -5.47
CA LEU A 47 12.21 12.45 -4.45
C LEU A 47 10.72 12.77 -4.28
N VAL A 48 9.99 12.94 -5.38
CA VAL A 48 8.54 13.19 -5.36
C VAL A 48 7.80 12.02 -4.71
N LEU A 49 8.13 10.78 -5.07
CA LEU A 49 7.52 9.58 -4.48
C LEU A 49 7.80 9.49 -2.98
N ALA A 50 9.02 9.78 -2.54
CA ALA A 50 9.36 9.81 -1.12
C ALA A 50 8.58 10.90 -0.35
N ALA A 51 8.41 12.10 -0.93
CA ALA A 51 7.62 13.16 -0.32
C ALA A 51 6.12 12.79 -0.24
N LEU A 52 5.57 12.22 -1.31
CA LEU A 52 4.17 11.74 -1.35
C LEU A 52 3.94 10.64 -0.31
N PHE A 53 4.91 9.77 -0.09
CA PHE A 53 4.86 8.77 0.97
C PHE A 53 4.71 9.41 2.35
N VAL A 54 5.51 10.44 2.69
CA VAL A 54 5.42 11.14 3.99
C VAL A 54 4.05 11.80 4.18
N VAL A 55 3.57 12.50 3.16
CA VAL A 55 2.23 13.14 3.20
C VAL A 55 1.13 12.10 3.37
N GLY A 56 1.21 11.01 2.60
CA GLY A 56 0.28 9.88 2.69
C GLY A 56 0.32 9.23 4.07
N ALA A 57 1.51 9.03 4.65
CA ALA A 57 1.67 8.42 5.97
C ALA A 57 1.00 9.21 7.09
N VAL A 58 1.16 10.53 7.09
CA VAL A 58 0.47 11.42 8.04
C VAL A 58 -1.05 11.32 7.85
N GLY A 59 -1.54 11.37 6.61
CA GLY A 59 -2.96 11.22 6.30
C GLY A 59 -3.53 9.88 6.74
N GLY A 60 -2.81 8.79 6.47
CA GLY A 60 -3.24 7.44 6.81
C GLY A 60 -3.21 7.19 8.32
N ALA A 61 -2.23 7.72 9.05
CA ALA A 61 -2.22 7.68 10.51
C ALA A 61 -3.45 8.39 11.10
N ALA A 62 -3.79 9.57 10.59
CA ALA A 62 -5.00 10.29 10.98
C ALA A 62 -6.29 9.51 10.64
N PHE A 63 -6.35 8.88 9.46
CA PHE A 63 -7.46 7.99 9.08
C PHE A 63 -7.63 6.84 10.06
N ASN A 64 -6.57 6.10 10.34
CA ASN A 64 -6.59 4.96 11.24
C ASN A 64 -7.05 5.37 12.66
N ALA A 65 -6.50 6.45 13.20
CA ALA A 65 -6.89 6.98 14.51
C ALA A 65 -8.38 7.40 14.53
N GLY A 66 -8.84 8.11 13.50
CA GLY A 66 -10.23 8.54 13.39
C GLY A 66 -11.21 7.37 13.24
N LEU A 67 -10.83 6.35 12.45
CA LEU A 67 -11.62 5.13 12.29
C LEU A 67 -11.71 4.35 13.61
N LEU A 68 -10.58 4.14 14.29
CA LEU A 68 -10.56 3.48 15.59
C LEU A 68 -11.38 4.22 16.64
N SER A 69 -11.28 5.55 16.68
CA SER A 69 -12.09 6.37 17.58
C SER A 69 -13.58 6.21 17.29
N ARG A 70 -13.99 6.17 16.01
CA ARG A 70 -15.39 5.98 15.62
C ARG A 70 -15.93 4.60 15.95
N LEU A 71 -15.06 3.59 15.97
CA LEU A 71 -15.39 2.20 16.24
C LEU A 71 -15.17 1.79 17.70
N ALA A 72 -14.77 2.72 18.58
CA ALA A 72 -14.49 2.42 19.98
C ALA A 72 -15.71 1.88 20.75
N ALA A 73 -16.92 2.30 20.35
CA ALA A 73 -18.19 1.85 20.94
C ALA A 73 -18.77 0.59 20.25
N ALA A 74 -18.07 0.00 19.29
CA ALA A 74 -18.57 -1.19 18.59
C ALA A 74 -18.63 -2.41 19.53
N PRO A 75 -19.58 -3.35 19.34
CA PRO A 75 -19.73 -4.52 20.20
C PRO A 75 -18.50 -5.43 20.28
N SER A 76 -17.63 -5.40 19.26
CA SER A 76 -16.36 -6.11 19.25
C SER A 76 -15.26 -5.24 18.65
N ARG A 77 -14.12 -5.16 19.35
CA ARG A 77 -12.94 -4.42 18.89
C ARG A 77 -11.98 -5.27 18.07
N ALA A 78 -12.12 -6.60 18.09
CA ALA A 78 -11.16 -7.50 17.46
C ALA A 78 -10.96 -7.26 15.95
N PRO A 79 -12.02 -7.06 15.14
CA PRO A 79 -11.83 -6.77 13.72
C PRO A 79 -11.13 -5.43 13.46
N ALA A 80 -11.44 -4.41 14.28
CA ALA A 80 -10.81 -3.09 14.18
C ALA A 80 -9.31 -3.15 14.54
N LEU A 81 -8.95 -3.95 15.55
CA LEU A 81 -7.56 -4.21 15.93
C LEU A 81 -6.81 -4.99 14.84
N ALA A 82 -7.41 -6.05 14.29
CA ALA A 82 -6.83 -6.77 13.17
C ALA A 82 -6.58 -5.83 11.98
N GLY A 83 -7.57 -5.00 11.62
CA GLY A 83 -7.43 -4.00 10.58
C GLY A 83 -6.27 -3.03 10.84
N THR A 84 -6.14 -2.56 12.09
CA THR A 84 -5.06 -1.67 12.52
C THR A 84 -3.69 -2.32 12.42
N ILE A 85 -3.55 -3.57 12.86
CA ILE A 85 -2.31 -4.34 12.79
C ILE A 85 -1.89 -4.50 11.32
N GLY A 86 -2.83 -4.88 10.44
CA GLY A 86 -2.57 -4.96 9.01
C GLY A 86 -2.13 -3.62 8.44
N PHE A 87 -2.79 -2.52 8.82
CA PHE A 87 -2.48 -1.18 8.32
C PHE A 87 -1.11 -0.65 8.80
N ILE A 88 -0.72 -0.95 10.04
CA ILE A 88 0.65 -0.71 10.52
C ILE A 88 1.65 -1.54 9.72
N GLY A 89 1.33 -2.80 9.41
CA GLY A 89 2.14 -3.65 8.55
C GLY A 89 2.33 -3.07 7.14
N VAL A 90 1.28 -2.47 6.56
CA VAL A 90 1.37 -1.75 5.27
C VAL A 90 2.37 -0.60 5.38
N PHE A 91 2.30 0.22 6.44
CA PHE A 91 3.28 1.29 6.62
C PHE A 91 4.70 0.78 6.77
N ALA A 92 4.92 -0.27 7.58
CA ALA A 92 6.24 -0.83 7.78
C ALA A 92 6.83 -1.34 6.46
N LEU A 93 6.09 -2.17 5.72
CA LEU A 93 6.56 -2.77 4.47
C LEU A 93 6.74 -1.73 3.37
N PHE A 94 5.80 -0.79 3.21
CA PHE A 94 5.91 0.24 2.19
C PHE A 94 7.01 1.27 2.50
N SER A 95 7.27 1.55 3.78
CA SER A 95 8.44 2.35 4.17
C SER A 95 9.73 1.69 3.71
N SER A 96 9.83 0.36 3.82
CA SER A 96 10.98 -0.39 3.33
C SER A 96 11.10 -0.36 1.80
N VAL A 97 9.98 -0.41 1.07
CA VAL A 97 9.94 -0.23 -0.40
C VAL A 97 10.45 1.18 -0.79
N VAL A 98 10.01 2.21 -0.08
CA VAL A 98 10.49 3.59 -0.31
C VAL A 98 11.98 3.72 0.08
N ALA A 99 12.41 3.06 1.15
CA ALA A 99 13.81 3.08 1.56
C ALA A 99 14.72 2.42 0.52
N THR A 100 14.31 1.30 -0.09
CA THR A 100 15.08 0.66 -1.17
C THR A 100 15.12 1.52 -2.43
N ASP A 101 14.04 2.24 -2.78
CA ASP A 101 14.06 3.24 -3.88
C ASP A 101 15.10 4.34 -3.63
N VAL A 102 15.08 4.91 -2.42
CA VAL A 102 16.00 5.99 -2.03
C VAL A 102 17.44 5.48 -2.05
N ALA A 103 17.67 4.27 -1.54
CA ALA A 103 18.98 3.64 -1.54
C ALA A 103 19.49 3.36 -2.96
N LEU A 104 18.65 2.82 -3.85
CA LEU A 104 18.98 2.56 -5.25
C LEU A 104 19.31 3.87 -5.98
N SER A 105 18.46 4.90 -5.84
CA SER A 105 18.68 6.22 -6.43
C SER A 105 20.01 6.83 -5.95
N GLY A 106 20.28 6.79 -4.64
CA GLY A 106 21.52 7.30 -4.07
C GLY A 106 22.76 6.51 -4.54
N TYR A 107 22.68 5.17 -4.52
CA TYR A 107 23.79 4.28 -4.87
C TYR A 107 24.19 4.39 -6.34
N VAL A 108 23.21 4.41 -7.26
CA VAL A 108 23.47 4.58 -8.71
C VAL A 108 24.16 5.92 -9.00
N HIS A 109 23.78 6.99 -8.29
CA HIS A 109 24.38 8.31 -8.45
C HIS A 109 25.83 8.43 -7.93
N LEU A 110 26.38 7.41 -7.27
CA LEU A 110 27.80 7.37 -6.95
C LEU A 110 28.69 7.15 -8.20
N GLY A 111 28.09 6.80 -9.35
CA GLY A 111 28.75 6.80 -10.66
C GLY A 111 29.31 5.45 -11.12
N SER A 112 29.50 4.50 -10.19
CA SER A 112 29.98 3.15 -10.52
C SER A 112 29.24 2.07 -9.70
N PRO A 113 27.92 1.90 -9.89
CA PRO A 113 27.16 0.93 -9.13
C PRO A 113 27.57 -0.51 -9.49
N ASN A 114 27.80 -1.35 -8.49
CA ASN A 114 27.93 -2.78 -8.70
C ASN A 114 26.55 -3.35 -9.08
N THR A 115 26.46 -4.02 -10.22
CA THR A 115 25.19 -4.56 -10.74
C THR A 115 24.58 -5.64 -9.85
N ASP A 116 25.39 -6.44 -9.16
CA ASP A 116 24.87 -7.49 -8.28
C ASP A 116 24.16 -6.87 -7.07
N VAL A 117 24.69 -5.75 -6.56
CA VAL A 117 24.07 -4.98 -5.46
C VAL A 117 22.75 -4.37 -5.92
N VAL A 118 22.72 -3.77 -7.12
CA VAL A 118 21.49 -3.20 -7.70
C VAL A 118 20.43 -4.29 -7.90
N SER A 119 20.82 -5.44 -8.44
CA SER A 119 19.94 -6.59 -8.65
C SER A 119 19.35 -7.10 -7.33
N ALA A 120 20.18 -7.28 -6.30
CA ALA A 120 19.72 -7.73 -4.99
C ALA A 120 18.76 -6.73 -4.32
N LEU A 121 19.04 -5.43 -4.39
CA LEU A 121 18.16 -4.40 -3.85
C LEU A 121 16.84 -4.29 -4.63
N TRP A 122 16.87 -4.45 -5.94
CA TRP A 122 15.65 -4.47 -6.77
C TRP A 122 14.78 -5.69 -6.46
N MET A 123 15.39 -6.86 -6.32
CA MET A 123 14.69 -8.07 -5.91
C MET A 123 14.08 -7.92 -4.50
N LEU A 124 14.81 -7.32 -3.56
CA LEU A 124 14.29 -7.00 -2.23
C LEU A 124 13.11 -6.01 -2.29
N HIS A 125 13.22 -4.95 -3.08
CA HIS A 125 12.16 -3.97 -3.31
C HIS A 125 10.86 -4.65 -3.78
N ASN A 126 10.96 -5.46 -4.84
CA ASN A 126 9.80 -6.17 -5.40
C ASN A 126 9.25 -7.22 -4.44
N SER A 127 10.12 -7.91 -3.70
CA SER A 127 9.71 -8.87 -2.67
C SER A 127 8.89 -8.18 -1.58
N LEU A 128 9.38 -7.05 -1.05
CA LEU A 128 8.68 -6.25 -0.04
C LEU A 128 7.33 -5.74 -0.55
N PHE A 129 7.29 -5.27 -1.80
CA PHE A 129 6.05 -4.79 -2.42
C PHE A 129 5.02 -5.91 -2.64
N GLY A 130 5.46 -7.09 -3.06
CA GLY A 130 4.59 -8.25 -3.23
C GLY A 130 4.01 -8.74 -1.91
N ILE A 131 4.86 -8.98 -0.89
CA ILE A 131 4.40 -9.50 0.40
C ILE A 131 3.54 -8.50 1.16
N LEU A 132 3.66 -7.19 0.90
CA LEU A 132 2.77 -6.16 1.47
C LEU A 132 1.29 -6.47 1.27
N GLY A 133 0.93 -7.22 0.23
CA GLY A 133 -0.45 -7.66 -0.02
C GLY A 133 -1.08 -8.34 1.20
N ILE A 134 -0.34 -9.14 1.99
CA ILE A 134 -0.94 -9.80 3.17
C ILE A 134 -1.34 -8.79 4.24
N ALA A 135 -0.48 -7.79 4.52
CA ALA A 135 -0.75 -6.75 5.48
C ALA A 135 -1.96 -5.90 5.05
N LEU A 136 -2.03 -5.58 3.76
CA LEU A 136 -3.16 -4.87 3.18
C LEU A 136 -4.45 -5.68 3.23
N GLY A 137 -4.37 -6.99 2.98
CA GLY A 137 -5.53 -7.88 3.05
C GLY A 137 -6.10 -8.01 4.45
N ILE A 138 -5.22 -8.11 5.46
CA ILE A 138 -5.60 -8.08 6.89
C ILE A 138 -6.24 -6.72 7.23
N ALA A 139 -5.65 -5.62 6.76
CA ALA A 139 -6.18 -4.28 6.98
C ALA A 139 -7.61 -4.13 6.43
N LEU A 140 -7.79 -4.50 5.16
CA LEU A 140 -9.07 -4.40 4.46
C LEU A 140 -10.14 -5.28 5.11
N ALA A 141 -9.85 -6.56 5.36
CA ALA A 141 -10.81 -7.49 5.95
C ALA A 141 -11.22 -7.06 7.37
N GLY A 142 -10.25 -6.64 8.19
CA GLY A 142 -10.50 -6.18 9.56
C GLY A 142 -11.32 -4.90 9.60
N PHE A 143 -10.90 -3.87 8.86
CA PHE A 143 -11.62 -2.59 8.83
C PHE A 143 -12.99 -2.69 8.19
N SER A 144 -13.16 -3.45 7.10
CA SER A 144 -14.46 -3.56 6.45
C SER A 144 -15.48 -4.29 7.33
N ALA A 145 -15.05 -5.34 8.04
CA ALA A 145 -15.88 -6.03 9.01
C ALA A 145 -16.26 -5.13 10.19
N ALA A 146 -15.29 -4.39 10.73
CA ALA A 146 -15.52 -3.48 11.85
C ALA A 146 -16.44 -2.30 11.47
N ALA A 147 -16.19 -1.67 10.32
CA ALA A 147 -16.96 -0.54 9.82
C ALA A 147 -18.40 -0.95 9.47
N ALA A 148 -18.59 -2.14 8.87
CA ALA A 148 -19.93 -2.67 8.60
C ALA A 148 -20.69 -2.99 9.90
N ALA A 149 -20.04 -3.64 10.87
CA ALA A 149 -20.65 -3.94 12.17
C ALA A 149 -20.99 -2.68 12.98
N GLY A 150 -20.18 -1.62 12.86
CA GLY A 150 -20.42 -0.32 13.48
C GLY A 150 -21.39 0.59 12.71
N GLY A 151 -22.01 0.10 11.63
CA GLY A 151 -22.95 0.87 10.80
C GLY A 151 -22.33 2.07 10.07
N LEU A 152 -20.99 2.13 9.98
CA LEU A 152 -20.29 3.24 9.32
C LEU A 152 -20.32 3.09 7.78
N VAL A 153 -20.40 1.85 7.30
CA VAL A 153 -20.55 1.50 5.88
C VAL A 153 -21.62 0.42 5.73
N ALA A 154 -22.14 0.23 4.52
CA ALA A 154 -23.15 -0.78 4.23
C ALA A 154 -22.66 -2.22 4.52
N ALA A 155 -23.56 -3.09 4.97
CA ALA A 155 -23.25 -4.47 5.37
C ALA A 155 -22.47 -5.31 4.33
N PRO A 156 -22.70 -5.20 3.01
CA PRO A 156 -21.94 -5.95 2.00
C PRO A 156 -20.43 -5.71 2.02
N TRP A 157 -19.96 -4.58 2.59
CA TRP A 157 -18.53 -4.29 2.72
C TRP A 157 -17.77 -5.34 3.54
N LYS A 158 -18.43 -6.01 4.49
CA LYS A 158 -17.81 -7.12 5.23
C LYS A 158 -17.36 -8.24 4.29
N GLN A 159 -18.25 -8.68 3.39
CA GLN A 159 -17.94 -9.74 2.43
C GLN A 159 -16.98 -9.25 1.35
N ALA A 160 -17.22 -8.07 0.78
CA ALA A 160 -16.36 -7.50 -0.26
C ALA A 160 -14.92 -7.32 0.23
N GLY A 161 -14.73 -6.77 1.43
CA GLY A 161 -13.39 -6.60 2.01
C GLY A 161 -12.72 -7.93 2.41
N GLY A 162 -13.50 -8.93 2.86
CA GLY A 162 -12.97 -10.27 3.11
C GLY A 162 -12.46 -10.95 1.84
N VAL A 163 -13.25 -10.96 0.77
CA VAL A 163 -12.87 -11.53 -0.53
C VAL A 163 -11.67 -10.78 -1.12
N ALA A 164 -11.71 -9.45 -1.15
CA ALA A 164 -10.60 -8.63 -1.62
C ALA A 164 -9.32 -8.85 -0.79
N GLY A 165 -9.45 -9.02 0.54
CA GLY A 165 -8.34 -9.36 1.41
C GLY A 165 -7.72 -10.73 1.09
N LEU A 166 -8.54 -11.72 0.73
CA LEU A 166 -8.05 -13.02 0.27
C LEU A 166 -7.31 -12.92 -1.07
N LEU A 167 -7.80 -12.13 -2.02
CA LEU A 167 -7.11 -11.91 -3.30
C LEU A 167 -5.72 -11.28 -3.08
N LEU A 168 -5.63 -10.32 -2.17
CA LEU A 168 -4.36 -9.71 -1.78
C LEU A 168 -3.42 -10.72 -1.10
N ALA A 169 -3.94 -11.61 -0.25
CA ALA A 169 -3.16 -12.67 0.39
C ALA A 169 -2.63 -13.69 -0.63
N VAL A 170 -3.45 -14.10 -1.61
CA VAL A 170 -3.03 -14.99 -2.69
C VAL A 170 -1.95 -14.34 -3.55
N SER A 171 -2.12 -13.08 -3.90
CA SER A 171 -1.09 -12.31 -4.63
C SER A 171 0.22 -12.23 -3.84
N ALA A 172 0.15 -11.99 -2.53
CA ALA A 172 1.35 -11.94 -1.68
C ALA A 172 2.05 -13.29 -1.58
N ALA A 173 1.29 -14.39 -1.41
CA ALA A 173 1.83 -15.75 -1.34
C ALA A 173 2.52 -16.18 -2.65
N THR A 174 2.13 -15.59 -3.77
CA THR A 174 2.66 -15.88 -5.11
C THR A 174 3.72 -14.88 -5.57
N THR A 175 4.24 -14.02 -4.69
CA THR A 175 5.31 -13.04 -4.97
C THR A 175 6.51 -13.66 -5.71
N PRO A 176 7.02 -14.87 -5.37
CA PRO A 176 8.11 -15.47 -6.13
C PRO A 176 7.81 -15.61 -7.63
N LEU A 177 6.60 -16.01 -8.01
CA LEU A 177 6.20 -16.10 -9.41
C LEU A 177 6.20 -14.72 -10.09
N ALA A 178 5.80 -13.67 -9.35
CA ALA A 178 5.80 -12.30 -9.86
C ALA A 178 7.22 -11.75 -10.08
N LEU A 179 8.22 -12.22 -9.31
CA LEU A 179 9.64 -11.92 -9.54
C LEU A 179 10.14 -12.58 -10.82
N ASP A 180 9.59 -13.74 -11.17
CA ASP A 180 9.87 -14.45 -12.43
C ASP A 180 9.05 -13.90 -13.63
N GLY A 181 8.41 -12.73 -13.48
CA GLY A 181 7.64 -12.06 -14.55
C GLY A 181 6.19 -12.52 -14.71
N SER A 182 5.67 -13.39 -13.83
CA SER A 182 4.28 -13.83 -13.88
C SER A 182 3.29 -12.69 -13.66
N PRO A 183 2.13 -12.66 -14.37
CA PRO A 183 1.09 -11.65 -14.20
C PRO A 183 0.26 -11.82 -12.91
N VAL A 184 0.66 -12.69 -11.97
CA VAL A 184 -0.14 -13.03 -10.78
C VAL A 184 -0.50 -11.83 -9.90
N MET A 185 0.29 -10.74 -9.96
CA MET A 185 0.01 -9.47 -9.28
C MET A 185 -1.33 -8.83 -9.68
N PHE A 186 -1.87 -9.14 -10.87
CA PHE A 186 -3.20 -8.64 -11.28
C PHE A 186 -4.34 -9.21 -10.42
N VAL A 187 -4.15 -10.37 -9.80
CA VAL A 187 -5.10 -10.90 -8.81
C VAL A 187 -5.18 -9.96 -7.60
N GLY A 188 -4.02 -9.52 -7.10
CA GLY A 188 -3.92 -8.55 -6.02
C GLY A 188 -4.45 -7.16 -6.39
N LEU A 189 -4.32 -6.76 -7.66
CA LEU A 189 -4.81 -5.46 -8.13
C LEU A 189 -6.31 -5.27 -7.87
N VAL A 190 -7.13 -6.31 -8.06
CA VAL A 190 -8.57 -6.24 -7.78
C VAL A 190 -8.80 -5.93 -6.30
N GLY A 191 -8.11 -6.64 -5.41
CA GLY A 191 -8.22 -6.39 -3.97
C GLY A 191 -7.71 -5.01 -3.55
N PHE A 192 -6.64 -4.53 -4.21
CA PHE A 192 -6.11 -3.19 -4.01
C PHE A 192 -7.11 -2.09 -4.44
N LEU A 193 -7.80 -2.25 -5.57
CA LEU A 193 -8.83 -1.30 -6.00
C LEU A 193 -10.01 -1.26 -5.02
N VAL A 194 -10.45 -2.42 -4.53
CA VAL A 194 -11.48 -2.49 -3.48
C VAL A 194 -11.00 -1.78 -2.20
N TRP A 195 -9.73 -1.92 -1.82
CA TRP A 195 -9.14 -1.19 -0.72
C TRP A 195 -9.23 0.33 -0.90
N LEU A 196 -8.87 0.86 -2.07
CA LEU A 196 -8.95 2.30 -2.35
C LEU A 196 -10.39 2.81 -2.22
N VAL A 197 -11.36 2.09 -2.80
CA VAL A 197 -12.78 2.45 -2.72
C VAL A 197 -13.28 2.38 -1.27
N PHE A 198 -12.84 1.36 -0.51
CA PHE A 198 -13.19 1.23 0.90
C PHE A 198 -12.68 2.41 1.73
N VAL A 199 -11.41 2.79 1.58
CA VAL A 199 -10.84 3.94 2.29
C VAL A 199 -11.58 5.22 1.92
N ALA A 200 -11.82 5.47 0.63
CA ALA A 200 -12.54 6.67 0.19
C ALA A 200 -13.97 6.72 0.74
N THR A 201 -14.69 5.59 0.73
CA THR A 201 -16.06 5.47 1.23
C THR A 201 -16.11 5.71 2.74
N THR A 202 -15.22 5.05 3.49
CA THR A 202 -15.13 5.20 4.95
C THR A 202 -14.70 6.60 5.35
N SER A 203 -13.78 7.21 4.60
CA SER A 203 -13.34 8.59 4.81
C SER A 203 -14.48 9.59 4.66
N ARG A 204 -15.32 9.43 3.61
CA ARG A 204 -16.53 10.24 3.44
C ARG A 204 -17.51 10.06 4.60
N ALA A 205 -17.72 8.82 5.07
CA ALA A 205 -18.57 8.57 6.23
C ALA A 205 -18.03 9.23 7.52
N LEU A 206 -16.70 9.29 7.70
CA LEU A 206 -16.04 10.00 8.80
C LEU A 206 -16.09 11.54 8.69
N LEU A 207 -16.43 12.07 7.52
CA LEU A 207 -16.70 13.50 7.30
C LEU A 207 -18.17 13.84 7.54
N GLY A 208 -19.09 12.96 7.12
CA GLY A 208 -20.53 13.21 7.16
C GLY A 208 -21.19 13.00 8.54
N ASN A 209 -20.61 12.16 9.39
CA ASN A 209 -21.11 11.98 10.76
C ASN A 209 -20.64 13.13 11.66
N ARG A 210 -21.54 14.10 11.89
CA ARG A 210 -21.53 14.97 13.09
C ARG A 210 -22.13 14.21 14.26
#